data_AF-A0A3M1MFQ9-F1
#
_entry.id   AF-A0A3M1MFQ9-F1
#
_cell.length_a   1.000
_cell.length_b   1.000
_cell.length_c   1.000
_cell.angle_alpha   90.00
_cell.angle_beta   90.00
_cell.angle_gamma   90.00
#
_symmetry.space_group_name_H-M   'P 1'
#
loop_
_entity.id
_entity.type
_entity.pdbx_description
1 polymer ?
#
loop_
_entity_poly.entity_id
_entity_poly.type
_entity_poly.pdbx_seq_one_letter_code
_entity_poly.pdbx_strand_id
1 'polypeptide(L)'
;MPLPKSLKHRVLALAERAGMLTLLQQRRTRAMGLFVLTYHRVNEPNRTPWLDPAHISAYPKVFEAHMRLIAGRYAPVCMDEVLAALHGEHSLPKNAVLVTVDDAYRDFGEVLYPIARRFGIQPVLFVPTAFVGQETFFWWDKLYQAIFWPASPLLETPAGTFVLNSPDSKRQAVHRIARYVKSLPVDKAMQLVEELYANSQRPFPPTRNTLTWDELRSLAEDGVTIAPHTHTHTIMTRVPVARA
;
A
#
# COMPACT_ATOMS: atom_id res chain seq x y z
N MET A 1 -17.44 -3.59 25.65
CA MET A 1 -17.51 -4.81 24.80
C MET A 1 -17.68 -4.36 23.34
N PRO A 2 -16.78 -4.73 22.41
CA PRO A 2 -16.87 -4.28 21.02
C PRO A 2 -18.09 -4.89 20.30
N LEU A 3 -18.84 -4.06 19.57
CA LEU A 3 -20.01 -4.51 18.80
C LEU A 3 -19.63 -5.57 17.74
N PRO A 4 -20.49 -6.58 17.50
CA PRO A 4 -20.32 -7.54 16.41
C PRO A 4 -20.16 -6.84 15.05
N LYS A 5 -19.28 -7.34 14.17
CA LYS A 5 -19.05 -6.74 12.84
C LYS A 5 -20.35 -6.61 12.04
N SER A 6 -21.23 -7.60 12.07
CA SER A 6 -22.52 -7.58 11.37
C SER A 6 -23.44 -6.45 11.85
N LEU A 7 -23.47 -6.19 13.16
CA LEU A 7 -24.26 -5.11 13.75
C LEU A 7 -23.69 -3.74 13.38
N LYS A 8 -22.36 -3.58 13.34
CA LYS A 8 -21.71 -2.36 12.85
C LYS A 8 -22.08 -2.04 11.41
N HIS A 9 -22.06 -3.03 10.51
CA HIS A 9 -22.46 -2.83 9.11
C HIS A 9 -23.93 -2.44 8.97
N ARG A 10 -24.82 -3.06 9.75
CA ARG A 10 -26.26 -2.71 9.74
C ARG A 10 -26.50 -1.29 10.23
N VAL A 11 -25.86 -0.90 11.33
CA VAL A 11 -25.94 0.46 11.87
C VAL A 11 -25.40 1.47 10.87
N LEU A 12 -24.25 1.19 10.24
CA LEU A 12 -23.68 2.06 9.22
C LEU A 12 -24.60 2.20 8.00
N ALA A 13 -25.15 1.08 7.50
CA ALA A 13 -26.07 1.08 6.36
C ALA A 13 -27.38 1.83 6.67
N LEU A 14 -27.89 1.71 7.90
CA LEU A 14 -29.06 2.47 8.37
C LEU A 14 -28.74 3.97 8.48
N ALA A 15 -27.61 4.32 9.09
CA ALA A 15 -27.15 5.71 9.20
C ALA A 15 -26.88 6.34 7.82
N GLU A 16 -26.39 5.55 6.87
CA GLU A 16 -26.21 5.94 5.48
C GLU A 16 -27.56 6.20 4.79
N ARG A 17 -28.49 5.24 4.86
CA ARG A 17 -29.85 5.39 4.29
C ARG A 17 -30.62 6.55 4.91
N ALA A 18 -30.42 6.79 6.21
CA ALA A 18 -31.04 7.89 6.94
C ALA A 18 -30.34 9.25 6.71
N GLY A 19 -29.27 9.31 5.92
CA GLY A 19 -28.52 10.55 5.65
C GLY A 19 -27.73 11.11 6.85
N MET A 20 -27.69 10.39 7.97
CA MET A 20 -26.95 10.81 9.17
C MET A 20 -25.45 10.93 8.91
N LEU A 21 -24.88 10.03 8.11
CA LEU A 21 -23.47 10.10 7.72
C LEU A 21 -23.18 11.34 6.87
N THR A 22 -24.08 11.68 5.94
CA THR A 22 -23.99 12.89 5.10
C THR A 22 -24.04 14.16 5.95
N LEU A 23 -24.93 14.21 6.96
CA LEU A 23 -25.02 15.35 7.89
C LEU A 23 -23.77 15.50 8.77
N LEU A 24 -23.22 14.41 9.28
CA LEU A 24 -21.97 14.43 10.04
C LEU A 24 -20.78 14.86 9.17
N GLN A 25 -20.75 14.43 7.92
CA GLN A 25 -19.73 14.82 6.95
C GLN A 25 -19.80 16.32 6.64
N GLN A 26 -20.99 16.86 6.34
CA GLN A 26 -21.19 18.29 6.08
C GLN A 26 -20.84 19.19 7.27
N ARG A 27 -20.95 18.69 8.50
CA ARG A 27 -20.53 19.44 9.72
C ARG A 27 -19.01 19.46 9.92
N ARG A 28 -18.28 18.42 9.46
CA ARG A 28 -16.81 18.33 9.60
C ARG A 28 -16.04 19.07 8.51
N THR A 29 -16.60 19.22 7.32
CA THR A 29 -15.89 19.76 6.13
C THR A 29 -15.92 21.28 5.99
N ARG A 30 -16.16 22.01 7.10
CA ARG A 30 -16.17 23.49 7.13
C ARG A 30 -14.78 24.14 7.10
N ALA A 31 -13.70 23.36 7.25
CA ALA A 31 -12.33 23.82 7.01
C ALA A 31 -11.74 23.01 5.84
N MET A 32 -11.06 23.68 4.92
CA MET A 32 -10.49 23.16 3.66
C MET A 32 -9.89 21.75 3.78
N GLY A 33 -10.72 20.71 3.60
CA GLY A 33 -10.34 19.35 3.93
C GLY A 33 -10.12 18.53 2.68
N LEU A 34 -8.85 18.37 2.29
CA LEU A 34 -8.44 17.33 1.36
C LEU A 34 -8.38 16.00 2.11
N PHE A 35 -9.09 14.98 1.64
CA PHE A 35 -8.89 13.60 2.08
C PHE A 35 -7.85 12.94 1.18
N VAL A 36 -6.80 12.38 1.77
CA VAL A 36 -5.80 11.59 1.03
C VAL A 36 -5.99 10.13 1.38
N LEU A 37 -6.30 9.30 0.38
CA LEU A 37 -6.47 7.86 0.52
C LEU A 37 -5.25 7.15 -0.05
N THR A 38 -4.56 6.38 0.78
CA THR A 38 -3.36 5.64 0.37
C THR A 38 -3.65 4.16 0.23
N TYR A 39 -3.29 3.63 -0.93
CA TYR A 39 -3.29 2.20 -1.26
C TYR A 39 -1.85 1.76 -1.49
N HIS A 40 -1.58 0.47 -1.40
CA HIS A 40 -0.31 -0.13 -1.83
C HIS A 40 -0.64 -1.08 -2.97
N ARG A 41 -1.34 -2.18 -2.66
CA ARG A 41 -1.71 -3.18 -3.65
C ARG A 41 -3.21 -3.41 -3.70
N VAL A 42 -3.74 -3.60 -4.91
CA VAL A 42 -5.11 -4.08 -5.14
C VAL A 42 -5.03 -5.39 -5.92
N ASN A 43 -5.16 -6.49 -5.20
CA ASN A 43 -5.02 -7.82 -5.79
C ASN A 43 -5.71 -8.89 -4.94
N GLU A 44 -5.85 -10.09 -5.49
CA GLU A 44 -6.24 -11.27 -4.72
C GLU A 44 -4.96 -12.00 -4.25
N PRO A 45 -4.86 -12.43 -2.97
CA PRO A 45 -3.65 -13.06 -2.44
C PRO A 45 -3.17 -14.28 -3.23
N ASN A 46 -4.10 -15.02 -3.83
CA ASN A 46 -3.80 -16.22 -4.61
C ASN A 46 -3.16 -15.94 -5.99
N ARG A 47 -3.24 -14.70 -6.52
CA ARG A 47 -2.61 -14.32 -7.80
C ARG A 47 -1.11 -14.07 -7.66
N THR A 48 -0.66 -13.66 -6.48
CA THR A 48 0.76 -13.45 -6.16
C THR A 48 1.08 -14.04 -4.78
N PRO A 49 1.01 -15.37 -4.61
CA PRO A 49 1.15 -16.01 -3.30
C PRO A 49 2.56 -15.91 -2.71
N TRP A 50 3.53 -15.40 -3.47
CA TRP A 50 4.90 -15.14 -3.00
C TRP A 50 5.09 -13.74 -2.39
N LEU A 51 4.12 -12.83 -2.56
CA LEU A 51 4.17 -11.47 -2.00
C LEU A 51 3.36 -11.40 -0.70
N ASP A 52 3.75 -10.51 0.20
CA ASP A 52 3.09 -10.34 1.49
C ASP A 52 1.64 -9.84 1.32
N PRO A 53 0.62 -10.63 1.68
CA PRO A 53 -0.77 -10.20 1.58
C PRO A 53 -1.13 -9.06 2.53
N ALA A 54 -0.29 -8.75 3.54
CA ALA A 54 -0.52 -7.62 4.44
C ALA A 54 -0.45 -6.25 3.73
N HIS A 55 0.20 -6.18 2.57
CA HIS A 55 0.29 -4.96 1.75
C HIS A 55 -0.86 -4.85 0.73
N ILE A 56 -1.80 -5.80 0.70
CA ILE A 56 -3.03 -5.68 -0.09
C ILE A 56 -4.01 -4.78 0.68
N SER A 57 -4.20 -3.56 0.17
CA SER A 57 -5.11 -2.57 0.76
C SER A 57 -6.58 -2.91 0.52
N ALA A 58 -6.90 -3.52 -0.62
CA ALA A 58 -8.24 -3.96 -0.96
C ALA A 58 -8.22 -5.03 -2.05
N TYR A 59 -9.26 -5.88 -2.08
CA TYR A 59 -9.51 -6.74 -3.23
C TYR A 59 -10.18 -5.96 -4.37
N PRO A 60 -10.07 -6.38 -5.63
CA PRO A 60 -10.53 -5.61 -6.79
C PRO A 60 -12.00 -5.15 -6.69
N LYS A 61 -12.92 -6.03 -6.26
CA LYS A 61 -14.34 -5.69 -6.09
C LYS A 61 -14.58 -4.64 -5.00
N VAL A 62 -13.79 -4.68 -3.92
CA VAL A 62 -13.87 -3.72 -2.83
C VAL A 62 -13.31 -2.37 -3.28
N PHE A 63 -12.17 -2.39 -3.99
CA PHE A 63 -11.59 -1.18 -4.58
C PHE A 63 -12.53 -0.51 -5.58
N GLU A 64 -13.18 -1.27 -6.47
CA GLU A 64 -14.23 -0.76 -7.37
C GLU A 64 -15.39 -0.12 -6.60
N ALA A 65 -15.82 -0.73 -5.49
CA ALA A 65 -16.85 -0.13 -4.64
C ALA A 65 -16.37 1.18 -3.99
N HIS A 66 -15.10 1.29 -3.60
CA HIS A 66 -14.51 2.54 -3.11
C HIS A 66 -14.50 3.61 -4.21
N MET A 67 -14.01 3.30 -5.42
CA MET A 67 -13.93 4.27 -6.52
C MET A 67 -15.31 4.78 -6.92
N ARG A 68 -16.32 3.90 -6.97
CA ARG A 68 -17.72 4.28 -7.19
C ARG A 68 -18.25 5.21 -6.09
N LEU A 69 -17.93 4.94 -4.83
CA LEU A 69 -18.34 5.80 -3.72
C LEU A 69 -17.69 7.18 -3.82
N ILE A 70 -16.39 7.23 -4.15
CA ILE A 70 -15.64 8.48 -4.32
C ILE A 70 -16.27 9.29 -5.46
N ALA A 71 -16.40 8.72 -6.65
CA ALA A 71 -16.98 9.41 -7.81
C ALA A 71 -18.45 9.84 -7.60
N GLY A 72 -19.20 9.13 -6.76
CA GLY A 72 -20.62 9.43 -6.51
C GLY A 72 -20.89 10.41 -5.36
N ARG A 73 -19.93 10.63 -4.43
CA ARG A 73 -20.18 11.41 -3.20
C ARG A 73 -19.06 12.38 -2.81
N TYR A 74 -17.91 12.28 -3.43
CA TYR A 74 -16.75 13.12 -3.20
C TYR A 74 -16.35 13.80 -4.51
N ALA A 75 -15.41 14.74 -4.41
CA ALA A 75 -14.79 15.35 -5.57
C ALA A 75 -13.38 14.76 -5.72
N PRO A 76 -13.18 13.70 -6.53
CA PRO A 76 -11.83 13.24 -6.80
C PRO A 76 -11.04 14.38 -7.46
N VAL A 77 -9.81 14.59 -6.99
CA VAL A 77 -8.88 15.60 -7.52
C VAL A 77 -7.56 14.95 -7.89
N CYS A 78 -6.88 15.48 -8.90
CA CYS A 78 -5.52 15.07 -9.26
C CYS A 78 -4.47 15.91 -8.49
N MET A 79 -3.18 15.55 -8.62
CA MET A 79 -2.11 16.29 -7.93
C MET A 79 -2.02 17.75 -8.40
N ASP A 80 -2.23 18.02 -9.68
CA ASP A 80 -2.10 19.37 -10.22
C ASP A 80 -3.15 20.32 -9.63
N GLU A 81 -4.39 19.85 -9.46
CA GLU A 81 -5.46 20.61 -8.77
C GLU A 81 -5.11 20.87 -7.30
N VAL A 82 -4.48 19.91 -6.62
CA VAL A 82 -4.02 20.08 -5.24
C VAL A 82 -2.89 21.11 -5.16
N LEU A 83 -1.92 21.06 -6.06
CA LEU A 83 -0.81 22.01 -6.10
C LEU A 83 -1.27 23.43 -6.43
N ALA A 84 -2.14 23.58 -7.43
CA ALA A 84 -2.73 24.88 -7.79
C ALA A 84 -3.52 25.49 -6.62
N ALA A 85 -4.24 24.66 -5.86
CA ALA A 85 -4.93 25.12 -4.66
C ALA A 85 -3.99 25.51 -3.52
N LEU A 86 -2.87 24.82 -3.35
CA LEU A 86 -1.82 25.20 -2.39
C LEU A 86 -1.14 26.52 -2.77
N HIS A 87 -1.01 26.82 -4.06
CA HIS A 87 -0.48 28.09 -4.56
C HIS A 87 -1.50 29.23 -4.58
N GLY A 88 -2.75 28.97 -4.20
CA GLY A 88 -3.80 29.98 -4.11
C GLY A 88 -4.43 30.36 -5.45
N GLU A 89 -4.24 29.55 -6.51
CA GLU A 89 -4.83 29.79 -7.82
C GLU A 89 -6.35 29.57 -7.81
N HIS A 90 -6.82 28.57 -7.05
CA HIS A 90 -8.24 28.31 -6.78
C HIS A 90 -8.42 27.53 -5.48
N SER A 91 -9.65 27.41 -4.98
CA SER A 91 -9.95 26.55 -3.82
C SER A 91 -10.28 25.13 -4.26
N LEU A 92 -9.85 24.13 -3.48
CA LEU A 92 -10.31 22.76 -3.67
C LEU A 92 -11.83 22.65 -3.54
N PRO A 93 -12.48 21.75 -4.32
CA PRO A 93 -13.90 21.48 -4.16
C PRO A 93 -14.20 20.93 -2.76
N LYS A 94 -15.44 21.10 -2.31
CA LYS A 94 -15.89 20.46 -1.07
C LYS A 94 -15.78 18.94 -1.20
N ASN A 95 -15.32 18.29 -0.12
CA ASN A 95 -15.09 16.85 -0.09
C ASN A 95 -14.05 16.38 -1.13
N ALA A 96 -13.00 17.17 -1.36
CA ALA A 96 -11.89 16.79 -2.23
C ALA A 96 -11.22 15.50 -1.75
N VAL A 97 -10.93 14.57 -2.67
CA VAL A 97 -10.26 13.30 -2.40
C VAL A 97 -9.11 13.10 -3.38
N LEU A 98 -7.90 12.94 -2.88
CA LEU A 98 -6.73 12.49 -3.64
C LEU A 98 -6.50 11.00 -3.38
N VAL A 99 -6.37 10.20 -4.44
CA VAL A 99 -5.99 8.79 -4.34
C VAL A 99 -4.49 8.68 -4.59
N THR A 100 -3.79 8.01 -3.67
CA THR A 100 -2.35 7.79 -3.72
C THR A 100 -2.07 6.29 -3.67
N VAL A 101 -1.03 5.85 -4.36
CA VAL A 101 -0.56 4.47 -4.35
C VAL A 101 0.95 4.45 -4.20
N ASP A 102 1.46 3.60 -3.32
CA ASP A 102 2.89 3.46 -3.06
C ASP A 102 3.48 2.24 -3.78
N ASP A 103 4.82 2.15 -3.77
CA ASP A 103 5.64 0.98 -4.16
C ASP A 103 5.70 0.59 -5.64
N ALA A 104 4.82 1.12 -6.50
CA ALA A 104 4.82 0.83 -7.93
C ALA A 104 4.75 -0.66 -8.28
N TYR A 105 4.04 -1.46 -7.47
CA TYR A 105 3.76 -2.85 -7.81
C TYR A 105 3.05 -2.95 -9.17
N ARG A 106 3.32 -4.03 -9.90
CA ARG A 106 2.75 -4.28 -11.23
C ARG A 106 1.22 -4.33 -11.23
N ASP A 107 0.62 -4.72 -10.11
CA ASP A 107 -0.83 -4.72 -9.93
C ASP A 107 -1.45 -3.32 -9.92
N PHE A 108 -0.66 -2.25 -9.77
CA PHE A 108 -1.11 -0.89 -10.05
C PHE A 108 -1.60 -0.77 -11.50
N GLY A 109 -0.77 -1.13 -12.47
CA GLY A 109 -1.10 -1.03 -13.90
C GLY A 109 -2.10 -2.10 -14.36
N GLU A 110 -2.01 -3.32 -13.82
CA GLU A 110 -2.86 -4.44 -14.24
C GLU A 110 -4.29 -4.39 -13.67
N VAL A 111 -4.48 -3.79 -12.48
CA VAL A 111 -5.72 -3.89 -11.73
C VAL A 111 -6.20 -2.53 -11.22
N LEU A 112 -5.37 -1.83 -10.44
CA LEU A 112 -5.79 -0.64 -9.70
C LEU A 112 -6.15 0.50 -10.66
N TYR A 113 -5.23 0.87 -11.55
CA TYR A 113 -5.38 1.99 -12.47
C TYR A 113 -6.55 1.79 -13.45
N PRO A 114 -6.72 0.61 -14.10
CA PRO A 114 -7.90 0.35 -14.92
C PRO A 114 -9.23 0.55 -14.18
N ILE A 115 -9.31 0.16 -12.90
CA ILE A 115 -10.51 0.38 -12.09
C ILE A 115 -10.69 1.86 -11.78
N ALA A 116 -9.65 2.56 -11.31
CA ALA A 116 -9.73 3.99 -10.99
C ALA A 116 -10.13 4.84 -12.20
N ARG A 117 -9.51 4.57 -13.37
CA ARG A 117 -9.78 5.24 -14.64
C ARG A 117 -11.24 5.14 -15.07
N ARG A 118 -11.91 4.00 -14.85
CA ARG A 118 -13.35 3.83 -15.15
C ARG A 118 -14.26 4.80 -14.40
N PHE A 119 -13.79 5.38 -13.30
CA PHE A 119 -14.52 6.38 -12.51
C PHE A 119 -13.95 7.80 -12.67
N GLY A 120 -13.04 8.02 -13.62
CA GLY A 120 -12.41 9.33 -13.85
C GLY A 120 -11.45 9.74 -12.73
N ILE A 121 -10.92 8.78 -11.96
CA ILE A 121 -10.00 9.05 -10.85
C ILE A 121 -8.57 8.83 -11.34
N GLN A 122 -7.72 9.84 -11.21
CA GLN A 122 -6.30 9.79 -11.54
C GLN A 122 -5.47 9.69 -10.24
N PRO A 123 -4.94 8.50 -9.91
CA PRO A 123 -4.10 8.35 -8.72
C PRO A 123 -2.73 9.02 -8.90
N VAL A 124 -2.09 9.30 -7.78
CA VAL A 124 -0.65 9.57 -7.70
C VAL A 124 0.06 8.28 -7.38
N LEU A 125 1.05 7.90 -8.17
CA LEU A 125 1.89 6.73 -7.94
C LEU A 125 3.26 7.16 -7.40
N PHE A 126 3.56 6.80 -6.16
CA PHE A 126 4.86 6.99 -5.54
C PHE A 126 5.77 5.79 -5.86
N VAL A 127 6.91 6.06 -6.52
CA VAL A 127 7.78 5.04 -7.11
C VAL A 127 9.15 4.98 -6.41
N PRO A 128 9.53 3.81 -5.84
CA PRO A 128 10.89 3.58 -5.34
C PRO A 128 11.80 3.16 -6.52
N THR A 129 12.64 4.09 -6.98
CA THR A 129 13.26 3.99 -8.32
C THR A 129 14.24 2.82 -8.50
N ALA A 130 14.83 2.29 -7.43
CA ALA A 130 15.73 1.12 -7.48
C ALA A 130 15.00 -0.18 -7.83
N PHE A 131 13.67 -0.24 -7.71
CA PHE A 131 12.89 -1.45 -7.95
C PHE A 131 12.28 -1.48 -9.34
N VAL A 132 12.23 -0.37 -10.06
CA VAL A 132 11.54 -0.26 -11.36
C VAL A 132 12.13 -1.21 -12.39
N GLY A 133 11.30 -2.12 -12.90
CA GLY A 133 11.66 -3.11 -13.91
C GLY A 133 12.64 -4.19 -13.44
N GLN A 134 13.00 -4.24 -12.16
CA GLN A 134 13.99 -5.17 -11.64
C GLN A 134 13.34 -6.51 -11.21
N GLU A 135 14.09 -7.59 -11.34
CA GLU A 135 13.76 -8.90 -10.73
C GLU A 135 14.19 -8.95 -9.26
N THR A 136 13.81 -7.94 -8.50
CA THR A 136 14.02 -7.88 -7.05
C THR A 136 12.71 -7.72 -6.30
N PHE A 137 12.76 -7.93 -4.99
CA PHE A 137 11.61 -7.99 -4.10
C PHE A 137 11.87 -7.12 -2.88
N PHE A 138 10.82 -6.46 -2.40
CA PHE A 138 10.92 -5.67 -1.19
C PHE A 138 11.25 -6.55 0.02
N TRP A 139 11.88 -5.94 1.02
CA TRP A 139 12.37 -6.67 2.18
C TRP A 139 11.23 -7.33 2.98
N TRP A 140 10.02 -6.77 2.96
CA TRP A 140 8.85 -7.38 3.62
C TRP A 140 8.35 -8.61 2.87
N ASP A 141 8.41 -8.63 1.53
CA ASP A 141 8.08 -9.81 0.73
C ASP A 141 9.09 -10.93 0.98
N LYS A 142 10.39 -10.59 1.04
CA LYS A 142 11.47 -11.53 1.41
C LYS A 142 11.23 -12.13 2.80
N LEU A 143 10.90 -11.27 3.77
CA LEU A 143 10.62 -11.69 5.14
C LEU A 143 9.36 -12.58 5.23
N TYR A 144 8.30 -12.22 4.49
CA TYR A 144 7.09 -13.04 4.37
C TYR A 144 7.44 -14.43 3.84
N GLN A 145 8.21 -14.53 2.75
CA GLN A 145 8.64 -15.81 2.18
C GLN A 145 9.49 -16.64 3.14
N ALA A 146 10.45 -16.02 3.82
CA ALA A 146 11.31 -16.67 4.81
C ALA A 146 10.49 -17.35 5.93
N ILE A 147 9.41 -16.69 6.37
CA ILE A 147 8.62 -17.13 7.52
C ILE A 147 7.48 -18.07 7.11
N PHE A 148 6.90 -17.89 5.93
CA PHE A 148 5.81 -18.75 5.46
C PHE A 148 6.28 -20.05 4.84
N TRP A 149 7.51 -20.09 4.31
CA TRP A 149 8.15 -21.30 3.80
C TRP A 149 9.53 -21.51 4.45
N PRO A 150 9.60 -21.72 5.77
CA PRO A 150 10.88 -21.82 6.46
C PRO A 150 11.51 -23.20 6.24
N ALA A 151 12.84 -23.29 6.27
CA ALA A 151 13.56 -24.57 6.28
C ALA A 151 13.30 -25.41 7.54
N SER A 152 12.97 -24.75 8.66
CA SER A 152 12.72 -25.36 9.97
C SER A 152 11.47 -24.75 10.63
N PRO A 153 10.66 -25.53 11.35
CA PRO A 153 9.56 -24.99 12.15
C PRO A 153 10.04 -24.17 13.35
N LEU A 154 11.31 -24.27 13.76
CA LEU A 154 11.91 -23.42 14.77
C LEU A 154 12.84 -22.41 14.08
N LEU A 155 12.54 -21.12 14.25
CA LEU A 155 13.33 -20.02 13.70
C LEU A 155 13.93 -19.20 14.85
N GLU A 156 15.25 -19.16 14.91
CA GLU A 156 16.01 -18.33 15.84
C GLU A 156 16.49 -17.07 15.13
N THR A 157 16.23 -15.92 15.75
CA THR A 157 16.64 -14.61 15.21
C THR A 157 17.06 -13.69 16.35
N PRO A 158 17.75 -12.59 16.07
CA PRO A 158 17.97 -11.54 17.07
C PRO A 158 16.69 -10.92 17.65
N ALA A 159 15.54 -11.08 16.97
CA ALA A 159 14.22 -10.64 17.45
C ALA A 159 13.53 -11.65 18.40
N GLY A 160 14.18 -12.80 18.64
CA GLY A 160 13.70 -13.90 19.47
C GLY A 160 13.56 -15.22 18.71
N THR A 161 13.09 -16.23 19.43
CA THR A 161 12.81 -17.58 18.91
C THR A 161 11.33 -17.74 18.59
N PHE A 162 11.03 -18.30 17.43
CA PHE A 162 9.68 -18.45 16.90
C PHE A 162 9.40 -19.89 16.48
N VAL A 163 8.24 -20.41 16.88
CA VAL A 163 7.72 -21.70 16.38
C VAL A 163 6.71 -21.41 15.26
N LEU A 164 7.03 -21.80 14.03
CA LEU A 164 6.34 -21.46 12.79
C LEU A 164 5.43 -22.60 12.31
N ASN A 165 4.60 -23.14 13.19
CA ASN A 165 3.78 -24.34 12.93
C ASN A 165 2.33 -24.03 12.48
N SER A 166 1.95 -22.75 12.40
CA SER A 166 0.59 -22.35 12.02
C SER A 166 0.59 -21.00 11.26
N PRO A 167 -0.45 -20.70 10.46
CA PRO A 167 -0.56 -19.39 9.81
C PRO A 167 -0.54 -18.21 10.80
N ASP A 168 -1.13 -18.38 11.99
CA ASP A 168 -1.16 -17.33 13.01
C ASP A 168 0.21 -17.10 13.65
N SER A 169 0.92 -18.17 14.03
CA SER A 169 2.28 -18.04 14.57
C SER A 169 3.24 -17.42 13.55
N LYS A 170 3.12 -17.79 12.28
CA LYS A 170 3.85 -17.19 11.16
C LYS A 170 3.55 -15.69 11.02
N ARG A 171 2.27 -15.28 11.00
CA ARG A 171 1.90 -13.85 10.95
C ARG A 171 2.47 -13.06 12.14
N GLN A 172 2.41 -13.63 13.35
CA GLN A 172 2.98 -12.99 14.54
C GLN A 172 4.51 -12.85 14.43
N ALA A 173 5.20 -13.87 13.91
CA ALA A 173 6.63 -13.82 13.64
C ALA A 173 6.97 -12.73 12.61
N VAL A 174 6.27 -12.67 11.46
CA VAL A 174 6.47 -11.60 10.46
C VAL A 174 6.35 -10.22 11.13
N HIS A 175 5.28 -9.98 11.88
CA HIS A 175 5.07 -8.70 12.55
C HIS A 175 6.17 -8.35 13.57
N ARG A 176 6.62 -9.33 14.38
CA ARG A 176 7.66 -9.09 15.40
C ARG A 176 9.03 -8.86 14.76
N ILE A 177 9.40 -9.68 13.77
CA ILE A 177 10.67 -9.54 13.07
C ILE A 177 10.68 -8.27 12.22
N ALA A 178 9.59 -7.93 11.53
CA ALA A 178 9.48 -6.68 10.78
C ALA A 178 9.67 -5.44 11.67
N ARG A 179 9.10 -5.44 12.89
CA ARG A 179 9.33 -4.36 13.87
C ARG A 179 10.81 -4.25 14.25
N TYR A 180 11.46 -5.39 14.48
CA TYR A 180 12.88 -5.42 14.79
C TYR A 180 13.74 -4.92 13.62
N VAL A 181 13.49 -5.39 12.40
CA VAL A 181 14.15 -4.93 11.15
C VAL A 181 14.06 -3.41 11.01
N LYS A 182 12.87 -2.81 11.23
CA LYS A 182 12.65 -1.34 11.17
C LYS A 182 13.40 -0.55 12.27
N SER A 183 13.90 -1.22 13.30
CA SER A 183 14.66 -0.59 14.39
C SER A 183 16.17 -0.56 14.13
N LEU A 184 16.65 -1.37 13.19
CA LEU A 184 18.08 -1.50 12.87
C LEU A 184 18.56 -0.41 11.90
N PRO A 185 19.87 -0.12 11.87
CA PRO A 185 20.50 0.56 10.74
C PRO A 185 20.24 -0.21 9.43
N VAL A 186 20.07 0.53 8.33
CA VAL A 186 19.61 0.00 7.04
C VAL A 186 20.46 -1.19 6.56
N ASP A 187 21.79 -1.09 6.62
CA ASP A 187 22.69 -2.16 6.16
C ASP A 187 22.50 -3.45 6.97
N LYS A 188 22.33 -3.33 8.29
CA LYS A 188 22.08 -4.46 9.18
C LYS A 188 20.67 -5.04 9.00
N ALA A 189 19.69 -4.17 8.73
CA ALA A 189 18.33 -4.58 8.43
C ALA A 189 18.28 -5.43 7.15
N MET A 190 18.92 -4.97 6.08
CA MET A 190 18.96 -5.69 4.80
C MET A 190 19.76 -6.99 4.91
N GLN A 191 20.91 -6.97 5.59
CA GLN A 191 21.69 -8.18 5.86
C GLN A 191 20.84 -9.26 6.55
N LEU A 192 20.13 -8.91 7.62
CA LEU A 192 19.25 -9.85 8.32
C LEU A 192 18.13 -10.39 7.43
N VAL A 193 17.52 -9.55 6.59
CA VAL A 193 16.44 -9.98 5.68
C VAL A 193 16.97 -10.96 4.64
N GLU A 194 18.14 -10.72 4.05
CA GLU A 194 18.76 -11.65 3.10
C GLU A 194 19.13 -12.98 3.77
N GLU A 195 19.70 -12.96 4.97
CA GLU A 195 20.02 -14.18 5.73
C GLU A 195 18.78 -15.02 6.03
N LEU A 196 17.67 -14.37 6.42
CA LEU A 196 16.39 -15.06 6.65
C LEU A 196 15.83 -15.62 5.33
N TYR A 197 15.85 -14.85 4.25
CA TYR A 197 15.33 -15.27 2.96
C TYR A 197 16.14 -16.40 2.32
N ALA A 198 17.46 -16.42 2.49
CA ALA A 198 18.32 -17.50 2.01
C ALA A 198 17.95 -18.88 2.60
N ASN A 199 17.28 -18.90 3.75
CA ASN A 199 16.77 -20.12 4.40
C ASN A 199 15.31 -20.44 4.02
N SER A 200 14.70 -19.70 3.10
CA SER A 200 13.36 -20.01 2.59
C SER A 200 13.41 -21.22 1.65
N GLN A 201 12.47 -22.14 1.81
CA GLN A 201 12.29 -23.29 0.91
C GLN A 201 11.60 -22.91 -0.40
N ARG A 202 11.11 -21.67 -0.52
CA ARG A 202 10.39 -21.21 -1.71
C ARG A 202 11.10 -20.01 -2.32
N PRO A 203 11.84 -20.18 -3.43
CA PRO A 203 12.39 -19.05 -4.14
C PRO A 203 11.25 -18.23 -4.77
N PHE A 204 11.49 -16.93 -4.92
CA PHE A 204 10.63 -16.12 -5.76
C PHE A 204 10.61 -16.63 -7.21
N PRO A 205 9.49 -16.46 -7.93
CA PRO A 205 9.48 -16.69 -9.38
C PRO A 205 10.43 -15.70 -10.10
N PRO A 206 11.05 -16.10 -11.23
CA PRO A 206 11.90 -15.22 -12.03
C PRO A 206 11.03 -14.20 -12.78
N THR A 207 10.57 -13.19 -12.06
CA THR A 207 9.67 -12.16 -12.56
C THR A 207 9.87 -10.87 -11.76
N ARG A 208 9.64 -9.73 -12.42
CA ARG A 208 9.51 -8.42 -11.75
C ARG A 208 8.17 -8.30 -11.06
N ASN A 209 8.10 -7.64 -9.91
CA ASN A 209 6.82 -7.38 -9.21
C ASN A 209 6.44 -5.91 -9.20
N THR A 210 7.28 -5.06 -9.79
CA THR A 210 7.10 -3.64 -9.99
C THR A 210 6.96 -3.32 -11.48
N LEU A 211 6.41 -2.15 -11.76
CA LEU A 211 6.28 -1.60 -13.11
C LEU A 211 7.66 -1.35 -13.74
N THR A 212 7.75 -1.38 -15.07
CA THR A 212 8.94 -0.95 -15.83
C THR A 212 8.89 0.57 -16.09
N TRP A 213 10.02 1.13 -16.55
CA TRP A 213 10.05 2.53 -16.98
C TRP A 213 9.13 2.82 -18.16
N ASP A 214 8.96 1.87 -19.10
CA ASP A 214 8.02 2.02 -20.22
C ASP A 214 6.57 2.05 -19.74
N GLU A 215 6.21 1.19 -18.80
CA GLU A 215 4.87 1.19 -18.19
C GLU A 215 4.61 2.49 -17.41
N LEU A 216 5.60 2.97 -16.64
CA LEU A 216 5.48 4.24 -15.91
C LEU A 216 5.32 5.44 -16.87
N ARG A 217 6.04 5.45 -18.00
CA ARG A 217 5.87 6.48 -19.05
C ARG A 217 4.47 6.43 -19.64
N SER A 218 3.99 5.25 -20.02
CA SER A 218 2.65 5.08 -20.56
C SER A 218 1.56 5.51 -19.57
N LEU A 219 1.73 5.21 -18.28
CA LEU A 219 0.80 5.65 -17.24
C LEU A 219 0.81 7.18 -17.06
N ALA A 220 1.98 7.82 -17.18
CA ALA A 220 2.09 9.27 -17.10
C ALA A 220 1.42 9.96 -18.31
N GLU A 221 1.59 9.43 -19.51
CA GLU A 221 0.90 9.88 -20.72
C GLU A 221 -0.64 9.76 -20.59
N ASP A 222 -1.09 8.73 -19.87
CA ASP A 222 -2.49 8.49 -19.53
C ASP A 222 -2.99 9.31 -18.31
N GLY A 223 -2.17 10.24 -17.80
CA GLY A 223 -2.53 11.23 -16.78
C GLY A 223 -2.32 10.80 -15.32
N VAL A 224 -1.57 9.71 -15.07
CA VAL A 224 -1.14 9.35 -13.70
C VAL A 224 0.03 10.24 -13.29
N THR A 225 -0.05 10.88 -12.12
CA THR A 225 1.12 11.58 -11.57
C THR A 225 2.12 10.57 -11.01
N ILE A 226 3.33 10.54 -11.56
CA ILE A 226 4.44 9.73 -11.05
C ILE A 226 5.28 10.58 -10.08
N ALA A 227 5.42 10.14 -8.84
CA ALA A 227 6.10 10.86 -7.76
C ALA A 227 7.19 10.00 -7.10
N PRO A 228 8.22 10.61 -6.47
CA PRO A 228 9.31 9.84 -5.85
C PRO A 228 8.88 9.15 -4.55
N HIS A 229 9.26 7.88 -4.38
CA HIS A 229 9.16 7.15 -3.11
C HIS A 229 10.54 6.71 -2.58
N THR A 230 11.49 7.65 -2.61
CA THR A 230 12.94 7.42 -2.42
C THR A 230 13.56 6.53 -3.50
N HIS A 231 14.88 6.29 -3.45
CA HIS A 231 15.53 5.37 -4.38
C HIS A 231 15.29 3.91 -3.96
N THR A 232 15.66 3.56 -2.73
CA THR A 232 15.71 2.17 -2.22
C THR A 232 14.61 1.85 -1.21
N HIS A 233 13.51 2.62 -1.17
CA HIS A 233 12.44 2.49 -0.18
C HIS A 233 13.00 2.51 1.26
N THR A 234 13.91 3.42 1.53
CA THR A 234 14.60 3.46 2.82
C THR A 234 13.81 4.29 3.83
N ILE A 235 13.74 3.84 5.07
CA ILE A 235 13.14 4.62 6.16
C ILE A 235 14.06 5.83 6.40
N MET A 236 13.67 7.00 5.92
CA MET A 236 14.51 8.20 5.92
C MET A 236 15.02 8.58 7.32
N THR A 237 14.25 8.32 8.39
CA THR A 237 14.68 8.54 9.78
C THR A 237 15.79 7.59 10.26
N ARG A 238 16.19 6.63 9.43
CA ARG A 238 17.30 5.68 9.65
C ARG A 238 18.48 5.94 8.72
N VAL A 239 18.43 6.99 7.91
CA VAL A 239 19.51 7.39 7.01
C VAL A 239 20.23 8.61 7.61
N PRO A 240 21.57 8.60 7.68
CA PRO A 240 22.32 9.81 8.06
C PRO A 240 22.05 10.94 7.07
N VAL A 241 21.98 12.19 7.53
CA VAL A 241 21.69 13.37 6.68
C VAL A 241 22.59 13.44 5.44
N ALA A 242 23.86 13.04 5.54
CA ALA A 242 24.79 13.03 4.41
C ALA A 242 24.43 12.05 3.27
N ARG A 243 23.48 11.15 3.50
CA ARG A 243 22.99 10.14 2.54
C ARG A 243 21.48 10.27 2.25
N ALA A 244 20.80 11.24 2.87
CA ALA A 244 19.37 11.52 2.71
C ALA A 244 19.15 12.51 1.57
#